data_AF-A0A1G0BB01-F1
#
_entry.id   AF-A0A1G0BB01-F1
#
_cell.length_a   1.000
_cell.length_b   1.000
_cell.length_c   1.000
_cell.angle_alpha   90.00
_cell.angle_beta   90.00
_cell.angle_gamma   90.00
#
_symmetry.space_group_name_H-M   'P 1'
#
loop_
_entity.id
_entity.type
_entity.pdbx_description
1 polymer ?
#
loop_
_entity_poly.entity_id
_entity_poly.type
_entity_poly.pdbx_seq_one_letter_code
_entity_poly.pdbx_strand_id
1 'polypeptide(L)'
;MKPYFLAVLLISSILATAQNIPLYVGTYTDANSEGIYLYNFNLKTGELTNKKLAIEAVNPSFITFSSDKKFMYSVGEVDNFKGAKSGFVNAYSTEKDGTLKFINKVSSNGAHPCHIQLNKDNSKVAVSNYTGGTVSLHSISKNGEITPATQVIDHNKEAKQSHAHSAKFFKNNLFIADLGLSNFSQYQLANADHKFQLKANYEVPNNAGPRHFEISKKGKFIYVINELNSTISVLKKKKDSYDFVQNITTLNAGFDGKSFCADIHLSKDGQFLYGSNRGENSIAVFKINKKNGELQKTQTLSTNGDWPRNFTLSPDGNYLLVANQRSKNIGVFSVDRKTGYLTFLNSLDSPTPSCLLF
;
A
#
# COMPACT_ATOMS: atom_id res chain seq x y z
N MET A 1 51.65 -42.90 11.19
CA MET A 1 50.81 -41.70 11.01
C MET A 1 49.43 -42.16 10.56
N LYS A 2 48.41 -42.08 11.42
CA LYS A 2 47.02 -42.44 11.09
C LYS A 2 46.27 -41.15 10.65
N PRO A 3 45.63 -41.10 9.48
CA PRO A 3 44.87 -39.93 9.09
C PRO A 3 43.52 -39.93 9.83
N TYR A 4 43.26 -38.88 10.60
CA TYR A 4 41.93 -38.61 11.15
C TYR A 4 41.07 -38.00 10.05
N PHE A 5 40.04 -38.72 9.61
CA PHE A 5 38.99 -38.18 8.75
C PHE A 5 38.06 -37.32 9.62
N LEU A 6 38.12 -36.01 9.42
CA LEU A 6 37.20 -35.05 10.03
C LEU A 6 35.89 -35.06 9.22
N ALA A 7 34.85 -35.71 9.74
CA ALA A 7 33.51 -35.65 9.16
C ALA A 7 32.87 -34.29 9.47
N VAL A 8 32.74 -33.43 8.45
CA VAL A 8 32.01 -32.16 8.56
C VAL A 8 30.53 -32.45 8.40
N LEU A 9 29.76 -32.37 9.50
CA LEU A 9 28.30 -32.39 9.46
C LEU A 9 27.80 -31.06 8.87
N LEU A 10 27.31 -31.09 7.63
CA LEU A 10 26.51 -30.03 7.04
C LEU A 10 25.10 -30.05 7.67
N ILE A 11 24.86 -29.16 8.63
CA ILE A 11 23.52 -28.90 9.16
C ILE A 11 22.75 -28.12 8.08
N SER A 12 21.93 -28.80 7.29
CA SER A 12 20.95 -28.12 6.43
C SER A 12 19.83 -27.58 7.32
N SER A 13 19.76 -26.27 7.49
CA SER A 13 18.63 -25.61 8.13
C SER A 13 17.41 -25.71 7.21
N ILE A 14 16.52 -26.67 7.49
CA ILE A 14 15.18 -26.70 6.90
C ILE A 14 14.42 -25.54 7.54
N LEU A 15 14.28 -24.44 6.80
CA LEU A 15 13.35 -23.37 7.14
C LEU A 15 11.93 -23.94 7.01
N ALA A 16 11.37 -24.43 8.12
CA ALA A 16 9.96 -24.77 8.20
C ALA A 16 9.16 -23.46 8.10
N THR A 17 8.69 -23.12 6.90
CA THR A 17 7.70 -22.06 6.74
C THR A 17 6.39 -22.56 7.36
N ALA A 18 5.83 -21.82 8.31
CA ALA A 18 4.49 -22.08 8.81
C ALA A 18 3.54 -22.16 7.61
N GLN A 19 2.79 -23.26 7.50
CA GLN A 19 1.90 -23.49 6.35
C GLN A 19 0.82 -22.41 6.27
N ASN A 20 0.38 -21.91 7.43
CA ASN A 20 -0.55 -20.79 7.56
C ASN A 20 0.16 -19.57 8.13
N ILE A 21 -0.05 -18.42 7.52
CA ILE A 21 0.44 -17.12 7.99
C ILE A 21 -0.73 -16.16 8.22
N PRO A 22 -0.61 -15.17 9.12
CA PRO A 22 -1.66 -14.20 9.35
C PRO A 22 -1.82 -13.26 8.15
N LEU A 23 -3.07 -12.97 7.79
CA LEU A 23 -3.45 -11.88 6.90
C LEU A 23 -4.41 -10.94 7.64
N TYR A 24 -4.01 -9.68 7.78
CA TYR A 24 -4.83 -8.63 8.37
C TYR A 24 -5.58 -7.87 7.29
N VAL A 25 -6.83 -7.51 7.61
CA VAL A 25 -7.75 -6.87 6.68
C VAL A 25 -8.34 -5.62 7.33
N GLY A 26 -7.90 -4.46 6.83
CA GLY A 26 -8.54 -3.16 7.10
C GLY A 26 -9.84 -3.03 6.30
N THR A 27 -10.78 -2.24 6.81
CA THR A 27 -12.15 -2.17 6.32
C THR A 27 -12.76 -0.77 6.44
N TYR A 28 -13.91 -0.57 5.79
CA TYR A 28 -14.86 0.49 6.15
C TYR A 28 -15.95 -0.08 7.07
N THR A 29 -16.32 0.67 8.11
CA THR A 29 -17.26 0.25 9.19
C THR A 29 -18.61 0.98 9.13
N ASP A 30 -18.97 1.47 7.95
CA ASP A 30 -20.27 2.08 7.65
C ASP A 30 -21.38 1.04 7.38
N ALA A 31 -21.01 -0.23 7.25
CA ALA A 31 -21.92 -1.35 7.03
C ALA A 31 -21.70 -2.48 8.06
N ASN A 32 -21.30 -3.67 7.61
CA ASN A 32 -21.25 -4.89 8.41
C ASN A 32 -19.87 -5.23 8.99
N SER A 33 -18.94 -4.26 8.98
CA SER A 33 -17.60 -4.43 9.52
C SER A 33 -17.46 -3.76 10.88
N GLU A 34 -16.74 -4.39 11.79
CA GLU A 34 -16.48 -3.89 13.15
C GLU A 34 -15.07 -3.30 13.31
N GLY A 35 -14.16 -3.51 12.34
CA GLY A 35 -12.80 -3.01 12.43
C GLY A 35 -11.80 -3.78 11.59
N ILE A 36 -10.69 -4.20 12.21
CA ILE A 36 -9.62 -4.95 11.53
C ILE A 36 -9.85 -6.44 11.77
N TYR A 37 -9.89 -7.23 10.69
CA TYR A 37 -10.02 -8.69 10.76
C TYR A 37 -8.67 -9.37 10.54
N LEU A 38 -8.51 -10.57 11.10
CA LEU A 38 -7.38 -11.46 10.90
C LEU A 38 -7.87 -12.79 10.32
N TYR A 39 -7.16 -13.27 9.31
CA TYR A 39 -7.37 -14.55 8.64
C TYR A 39 -6.09 -15.38 8.70
N ASN A 40 -6.24 -16.71 8.65
CA ASN A 40 -5.15 -17.61 8.33
C ASN A 40 -5.07 -17.81 6.81
N PHE A 41 -3.93 -17.48 6.21
CA PHE A 41 -3.65 -17.69 4.80
C PHE A 41 -2.71 -18.87 4.61
N ASN A 42 -3.15 -19.88 3.86
CA ASN A 42 -2.35 -21.08 3.56
C ASN A 42 -1.43 -20.84 2.37
N LEU A 43 -0.12 -20.76 2.60
CA LEU A 43 0.88 -20.51 1.56
C LEU A 43 1.00 -21.65 0.53
N LYS A 44 0.44 -22.84 0.81
CA LYS A 44 0.47 -23.96 -0.13
C LYS A 44 -0.75 -24.01 -1.03
N THR A 45 -1.92 -23.64 -0.53
CA THR A 45 -3.20 -23.80 -1.24
C THR A 45 -3.85 -22.48 -1.66
N GLY A 46 -3.44 -21.36 -1.08
CA GLY A 46 -4.10 -20.06 -1.27
C GLY A 46 -5.40 -19.90 -0.46
N GLU A 47 -5.72 -20.85 0.42
CA GLU A 47 -6.97 -20.82 1.19
C GLU A 47 -6.93 -19.78 2.31
N LEU A 48 -8.04 -19.06 2.52
CA LEU A 48 -8.29 -18.17 3.65
C LEU A 48 -9.25 -18.83 4.62
N THR A 49 -8.85 -18.93 5.89
CA THR A 49 -9.64 -19.58 6.95
C THR A 49 -9.59 -18.76 8.25
N ASN A 50 -10.36 -19.19 9.26
CA ASN A 50 -10.30 -18.67 10.63
C ASN A 50 -10.42 -17.14 10.73
N LYS A 51 -11.37 -16.56 9.99
CA LYS A 51 -11.73 -15.14 10.12
C LYS A 51 -12.05 -14.83 11.59
N LYS A 52 -11.30 -13.92 12.19
CA LYS A 52 -11.57 -13.37 13.52
C LYS A 52 -11.45 -11.85 13.52
N LEU A 53 -12.19 -11.18 14.39
CA LEU A 53 -11.97 -9.76 14.64
C LEU A 53 -10.65 -9.60 15.41
N ALA A 54 -9.70 -8.86 14.86
CA ALA A 54 -8.42 -8.60 15.51
C ALA A 54 -8.53 -7.44 16.51
N ILE A 55 -9.33 -6.42 16.18
CA ILE A 55 -9.70 -5.30 17.04
C ILE A 55 -10.87 -4.51 16.43
N GLU A 56 -11.75 -3.99 17.29
CA GLU A 56 -12.74 -2.98 16.92
C GLU A 56 -12.06 -1.65 16.60
N ALA A 57 -12.40 -1.05 15.46
CA ALA A 57 -11.87 0.24 15.04
C ALA A 57 -12.80 0.91 14.04
N VAL A 58 -12.91 2.24 14.08
CA VAL A 58 -13.74 2.99 13.13
C VAL A 58 -12.98 3.27 11.84
N ASN A 59 -13.50 2.81 10.71
CA ASN A 59 -12.93 2.97 9.37
C ASN A 59 -11.40 2.77 9.30
N PRO A 60 -10.85 1.61 9.72
CA PRO A 60 -9.43 1.30 9.58
C PRO A 60 -9.08 0.95 8.14
N SER A 61 -9.28 1.92 7.23
CA SER A 61 -9.34 1.67 5.80
C SER A 61 -7.98 1.36 5.17
N PHE A 62 -6.89 1.74 5.85
CA PHE A 62 -5.50 1.43 5.50
C PHE A 62 -4.70 1.10 6.75
N ILE A 63 -3.92 0.02 6.70
CA ILE A 63 -3.13 -0.49 7.82
C ILE A 63 -1.67 -0.69 7.41
N THR A 64 -0.76 -0.65 8.38
CA THR A 64 0.67 -0.89 8.16
C THR A 64 1.34 -1.45 9.42
N PHE A 65 2.45 -2.17 9.25
CA PHE A 65 3.22 -2.78 10.35
C PHE A 65 4.56 -2.06 10.55
N SER A 66 5.05 -2.09 11.78
CA SER A 66 6.50 -2.00 12.04
C SER A 66 7.22 -3.15 11.34
N SER A 67 8.46 -2.94 10.92
CA SER A 67 9.23 -3.98 10.19
C SER A 67 9.44 -5.29 10.97
N ASP A 68 9.35 -5.27 12.30
CA ASP A 68 9.40 -6.44 13.17
C ASP A 68 8.01 -7.02 13.52
N LYS A 69 6.94 -6.45 12.94
CA LYS A 69 5.53 -6.81 13.13
C LYS A 69 5.04 -6.77 14.58
N LYS A 70 5.74 -6.08 15.48
CA LYS A 70 5.28 -5.91 16.87
C LYS A 70 4.19 -4.87 17.01
N PHE A 71 4.16 -3.89 16.11
CA PHE A 71 3.20 -2.78 16.15
C PHE A 71 2.47 -2.66 14.82
N MET A 72 1.15 -2.47 14.90
CA MET A 72 0.32 -2.11 13.77
C MET A 72 -0.18 -0.68 13.93
N TYR A 73 -0.29 0.04 12.82
CA TYR A 73 -0.89 1.36 12.75
C TYR A 73 -2.02 1.35 11.73
N SER A 74 -3.11 2.06 12.03
CA SER A 74 -4.21 2.27 11.10
C SER A 74 -4.57 3.73 11.01
N VAL A 75 -5.05 4.16 9.85
CA VAL A 75 -5.88 5.37 9.79
C VAL A 75 -7.24 5.10 10.44
N GLY A 76 -7.92 6.14 10.89
CA GLY A 76 -9.36 6.16 11.11
C GLY A 76 -9.96 7.16 10.12
N GLU A 77 -10.46 6.66 8.99
CA GLU A 77 -10.90 7.49 7.85
C GLU A 77 -12.25 8.15 8.16
N VAL A 78 -12.20 9.24 8.92
CA VAL A 78 -13.34 10.09 9.31
C VAL A 78 -12.96 11.57 9.13
N ASP A 79 -13.94 12.46 9.21
CA ASP A 79 -13.74 13.92 9.11
C ASP A 79 -13.85 14.66 10.44
N ASN A 80 -14.24 13.99 11.52
CA ASN A 80 -14.35 14.58 12.85
C ASN A 80 -13.56 13.78 13.89
N PHE A 81 -12.63 14.45 14.56
CA PHE A 81 -11.91 13.91 15.70
C PHE A 81 -11.83 14.97 16.79
N LYS A 82 -12.51 14.70 17.93
CA LYS A 82 -12.58 15.61 19.09
C LYS A 82 -13.04 17.03 18.71
N GLY A 83 -14.00 17.15 17.79
CA GLY A 83 -14.57 18.43 17.36
C GLY A 83 -13.77 19.19 16.30
N ALA A 84 -12.60 18.67 15.88
CA ALA A 84 -11.81 19.24 14.80
C ALA A 84 -12.09 18.50 13.48
N LYS A 85 -11.99 19.22 12.35
CA LYS A 85 -12.11 18.67 10.98
C LYS A 85 -10.90 17.80 10.63
N SER A 86 -10.81 16.63 11.23
CA SER A 86 -9.69 15.69 11.13
C SER A 86 -10.15 14.26 11.32
N GLY A 87 -9.42 13.32 10.73
CA GLY A 87 -9.43 11.93 11.19
C GLY A 87 -8.40 11.69 12.29
N PHE A 88 -8.04 10.44 12.47
CA PHE A 88 -7.06 10.02 13.46
C PHE A 88 -6.20 8.86 12.97
N VAL A 89 -5.15 8.57 13.74
CA VAL A 89 -4.27 7.42 13.57
C VAL A 89 -4.27 6.62 14.86
N ASN A 90 -4.46 5.31 14.76
CA ASN A 90 -4.35 4.38 15.88
C ASN A 90 -3.00 3.66 15.86
N ALA A 91 -2.48 3.36 17.04
CA ALA A 91 -1.36 2.46 17.26
C ALA A 91 -1.82 1.25 18.09
N TYR A 92 -1.32 0.07 17.72
CA TYR A 92 -1.64 -1.20 18.34
C TYR A 92 -0.38 -2.03 18.56
N SER A 93 -0.30 -2.79 19.66
CA SER A 93 0.65 -3.91 19.78
C SER A 93 0.03 -5.19 19.24
N THR A 94 0.86 -6.03 18.63
CA THR A 94 0.44 -7.34 18.10
C THR A 94 0.66 -8.42 19.15
N GLU A 95 -0.41 -9.10 19.53
CA GLU A 95 -0.38 -10.18 20.51
C GLU A 95 0.10 -11.49 19.90
N LYS A 96 0.45 -12.48 20.75
CA LYS A 96 1.00 -13.77 20.29
C LYS A 96 0.05 -14.56 19.38
N ASP A 97 -1.26 -14.39 19.57
CA ASP A 97 -2.27 -15.04 18.75
C ASP A 97 -2.63 -14.23 17.49
N GLY A 98 -1.99 -13.06 17.29
CA GLY A 98 -2.26 -12.14 16.18
C GLY A 98 -3.42 -11.17 16.41
N THR A 99 -4.10 -11.20 17.57
CA THR A 99 -5.01 -10.09 17.91
C THR A 99 -4.22 -8.80 18.18
N LEU A 100 -4.92 -7.68 18.19
CA LEU A 100 -4.31 -6.37 18.37
C LEU A 100 -4.77 -5.78 19.69
N LYS A 101 -3.84 -5.14 20.41
CA LYS A 101 -4.13 -4.41 21.64
C LYS A 101 -3.87 -2.93 21.42
N PHE A 102 -4.86 -2.11 21.72
CA PHE A 102 -4.76 -0.64 21.60
C PHE A 102 -3.64 -0.07 22.47
N ILE A 103 -2.84 0.83 21.88
CA ILE A 103 -1.80 1.60 22.56
C ILE A 103 -2.30 3.04 22.74
N ASN A 104 -2.43 3.79 21.65
CA ASN A 104 -2.90 5.17 21.67
C ASN A 104 -3.49 5.58 20.31
N LYS A 105 -4.11 6.77 20.27
CA LYS A 105 -4.54 7.41 19.02
C LYS A 105 -4.30 8.92 19.05
N VAL A 106 -3.96 9.48 17.90
CA VAL A 106 -3.69 10.91 17.71
C VAL A 106 -4.44 11.46 16.50
N SER A 107 -4.63 12.78 16.44
CA SER A 107 -5.16 13.44 15.23
C SER A 107 -4.27 13.12 14.03
N SER A 108 -4.87 12.91 12.85
CA SER A 108 -4.14 12.83 11.58
C SER A 108 -3.84 14.21 10.97
N ASN A 109 -4.30 15.30 11.60
CA ASN A 109 -4.16 16.67 11.12
C ASN A 109 -4.74 16.90 9.71
N GLY A 110 -5.88 16.25 9.42
CA GLY A 110 -6.65 16.43 8.20
C GLY A 110 -7.79 15.41 8.10
N ALA A 111 -8.90 15.78 7.45
CA ALA A 111 -10.06 14.91 7.30
C ALA A 111 -9.81 13.76 6.31
N HIS A 112 -10.41 12.61 6.60
CA HIS A 112 -10.35 11.37 5.81
C HIS A 112 -8.90 10.91 5.52
N PRO A 113 -8.11 10.57 6.55
CA PRO A 113 -6.82 9.89 6.37
C PRO A 113 -7.03 8.57 5.63
N CYS A 114 -6.40 8.40 4.48
CA CYS A 114 -6.67 7.29 3.54
C CYS A 114 -5.46 6.40 3.27
N HIS A 115 -4.28 6.78 3.76
CA HIS A 115 -3.04 6.03 3.60
C HIS A 115 -2.09 6.33 4.76
N ILE A 116 -1.34 5.30 5.18
CA ILE A 116 -0.36 5.37 6.25
C ILE A 116 0.87 4.53 5.90
N GLN A 117 2.09 5.07 6.11
CA GLN A 117 3.33 4.33 5.85
C GLN A 117 4.45 4.72 6.81
N LEU A 118 5.13 3.71 7.36
CA LEU A 118 6.32 3.89 8.17
C LEU A 118 7.57 4.09 7.32
N ASN A 119 8.54 4.80 7.88
CA ASN A 119 9.90 4.79 7.37
C ASN A 119 10.63 3.48 7.75
N LYS A 120 11.79 3.23 7.13
CA LYS A 120 12.48 1.93 7.22
C LYS A 120 12.92 1.52 8.63
N ASP A 121 13.21 2.48 9.50
CA ASP A 121 13.68 2.22 10.87
C ASP A 121 12.54 2.25 11.92
N ASN A 122 11.28 2.36 11.47
CA ASN A 122 10.08 2.45 12.30
C ASN A 122 10.05 3.64 13.27
N SER A 123 10.81 4.71 13.03
CA SER A 123 10.82 5.90 13.90
C SER A 123 9.84 6.99 13.48
N LYS A 124 9.34 6.95 12.24
CA LYS A 124 8.42 7.94 11.68
C LYS A 124 7.32 7.28 10.86
N VAL A 125 6.17 7.94 10.82
CA VAL A 125 5.04 7.54 9.97
C VAL A 125 4.48 8.76 9.24
N ALA A 126 4.18 8.57 7.95
CA ALA A 126 3.50 9.54 7.09
C ALA A 126 2.05 9.12 6.90
N VAL A 127 1.13 10.09 7.02
CA VAL A 127 -0.31 9.87 6.87
C VAL A 127 -0.84 10.85 5.84
N SER A 128 -1.60 10.37 4.86
CA SER A 128 -2.19 11.20 3.80
C SER A 128 -3.67 11.41 4.06
N ASN A 129 -4.09 12.67 4.18
CA ASN A 129 -5.46 13.09 4.47
C ASN A 129 -6.16 13.54 3.19
N TYR A 130 -7.05 12.70 2.67
CA TYR A 130 -7.67 12.89 1.36
C TYR A 130 -8.50 14.18 1.30
N THR A 131 -9.45 14.36 2.23
CA THR A 131 -10.30 15.57 2.23
C THR A 131 -9.59 16.76 2.87
N GLY A 132 -8.70 16.49 3.83
CA GLY A 132 -7.87 17.51 4.45
C GLY A 132 -6.89 18.18 3.47
N GLY A 133 -6.44 17.47 2.42
CA GLY A 133 -5.42 17.98 1.51
C GLY A 133 -4.04 18.11 2.17
N THR A 134 -3.78 17.33 3.21
CA THR A 134 -2.55 17.41 4.00
C THR A 134 -1.84 16.06 4.08
N VAL A 135 -0.52 16.10 4.31
CA VAL A 135 0.26 14.94 4.75
C VAL A 135 0.89 15.26 6.09
N SER A 136 0.59 14.47 7.12
CA SER A 136 1.17 14.63 8.46
C SER A 136 2.28 13.62 8.72
N LEU A 137 3.31 14.06 9.43
CA LEU A 137 4.43 13.23 9.86
C LEU A 137 4.46 13.13 11.38
N HIS A 138 4.44 11.91 11.88
CA HIS A 138 4.48 11.62 13.31
C HIS A 138 5.75 10.84 13.66
N SER A 139 6.21 10.98 14.89
CA SER A 139 7.26 10.11 15.43
C SER A 139 6.62 8.89 16.11
N ILE A 140 7.38 7.80 16.15
CA ILE A 140 7.03 6.57 16.85
C ILE A 140 8.04 6.36 17.98
N SER A 141 7.54 6.14 19.19
CA SER A 141 8.38 5.80 20.35
C SER A 141 8.76 4.32 20.34
N LYS A 142 9.71 3.94 21.22
CA LYS A 142 10.15 2.54 21.33
C LYS A 142 9.06 1.55 21.78
N ASN A 143 8.04 2.03 22.50
CA ASN A 143 6.90 1.20 22.92
C ASN A 143 5.76 1.20 21.88
N GLY A 144 5.98 1.78 20.69
CA GLY A 144 5.04 1.77 19.59
C GLY A 144 4.02 2.90 19.60
N GLU A 145 4.02 3.78 20.61
CA GLU A 145 3.15 4.95 20.66
C GLU A 145 3.45 5.91 19.50
N ILE A 146 2.38 6.43 18.90
CA ILE A 146 2.47 7.51 17.91
C ILE A 146 2.35 8.87 18.61
N THR A 147 3.22 9.81 18.28
CA THR A 147 3.17 11.19 18.83
C THR A 147 2.18 12.07 18.05
N PRO A 148 1.78 13.24 18.58
CA PRO A 148 1.24 14.31 17.74
C PRO A 148 2.17 14.61 16.55
N ALA A 149 1.62 15.20 15.48
CA ALA A 149 2.38 15.46 14.26
C ALA A 149 3.57 16.39 14.54
N THR A 150 4.75 15.95 14.11
CA THR A 150 6.00 16.74 14.12
C THR A 150 6.09 17.71 12.94
N GLN A 151 5.35 17.42 11.88
CA GLN A 151 5.23 18.25 10.70
C GLN A 151 3.88 17.98 10.02
N VAL A 152 3.23 19.02 9.53
CA VAL A 152 2.06 18.93 8.65
C VAL A 152 2.41 19.66 7.36
N ILE A 153 2.33 18.95 6.25
CA ILE A 153 2.50 19.50 4.91
C ILE A 153 1.10 19.76 4.36
N ASP A 154 0.75 21.02 4.19
CA ASP A 154 -0.53 21.43 3.60
C ASP A 154 -0.34 21.72 2.10
N HIS A 155 -1.09 21.02 1.27
CA HIS A 155 -1.05 21.19 -0.18
C HIS A 155 -2.20 22.07 -0.70
N ASN A 156 -3.15 22.47 0.15
CA ASN A 156 -4.28 23.27 -0.29
C ASN A 156 -3.82 24.60 -0.90
N LYS A 157 -4.46 24.96 -2.01
CA LYS A 157 -4.27 26.25 -2.71
C LYS A 157 -5.65 26.85 -2.94
N GLU A 158 -5.74 28.17 -2.94
CA GLU A 158 -7.02 28.88 -3.10
C GLU A 158 -7.82 28.42 -4.33
N ALA A 159 -7.14 28.16 -5.45
CA ALA A 159 -7.77 27.81 -6.73
C ALA A 159 -8.02 26.32 -6.96
N LYS A 160 -7.42 25.41 -6.16
CA LYS A 160 -7.53 23.96 -6.39
C LYS A 160 -7.39 23.21 -5.07
N GLN A 161 -8.44 22.45 -4.74
CA GLN A 161 -8.43 21.60 -3.56
C GLN A 161 -7.45 20.43 -3.74
N SER A 162 -6.64 20.19 -2.71
CA SER A 162 -5.73 19.04 -2.68
C SER A 162 -6.47 17.78 -2.25
N HIS A 163 -6.05 16.65 -2.81
CA HIS A 163 -6.41 15.33 -2.33
C HIS A 163 -5.15 14.45 -2.26
N ALA A 164 -4.28 14.71 -1.29
CA ALA A 164 -3.13 13.87 -0.99
C ALA A 164 -3.61 12.44 -0.66
N HIS A 165 -3.24 11.48 -1.52
CA HIS A 165 -3.77 10.12 -1.43
C HIS A 165 -2.72 9.10 -0.94
N SER A 166 -1.44 9.32 -1.20
CA SER A 166 -0.39 8.49 -0.58
C SER A 166 0.92 9.22 -0.41
N ALA A 167 1.68 8.81 0.60
CA ALA A 167 3.01 9.32 0.88
C ALA A 167 3.93 8.16 1.27
N LYS A 168 5.12 8.10 0.65
CA LYS A 168 6.10 7.02 0.92
C LYS A 168 7.51 7.58 1.12
N PHE A 169 8.19 7.08 2.15
CA PHE A 169 9.60 7.36 2.40
C PHE A 169 10.49 6.56 1.44
N PHE A 170 11.55 7.20 0.94
CA PHE A 170 12.63 6.51 0.25
C PHE A 170 13.97 7.21 0.50
N LYS A 171 14.81 6.58 1.32
CA LYS A 171 16.04 7.17 1.86
C LYS A 171 15.68 8.48 2.57
N ASN A 172 16.37 9.58 2.27
CA ASN A 172 16.12 10.90 2.86
C ASN A 172 15.01 11.69 2.14
N ASN A 173 14.16 11.01 1.35
CA ASN A 173 13.06 11.65 0.62
C ASN A 173 11.71 11.14 1.12
N LEU A 174 10.71 11.98 0.98
CA LEU A 174 9.30 11.66 1.10
C LEU A 174 8.66 11.99 -0.25
N PHE A 175 8.06 10.99 -0.90
CA PHE A 175 7.30 11.18 -2.13
C PHE A 175 5.82 11.22 -1.80
N ILE A 176 5.06 12.10 -2.46
CA ILE A 176 3.63 12.29 -2.22
C ILE A 176 2.88 12.29 -3.55
N ALA A 177 1.84 11.47 -3.65
CA ALA A 177 0.87 11.51 -4.75
C ALA A 177 -0.36 12.31 -4.32
N ASP A 178 -0.64 13.40 -5.04
CA ASP A 178 -1.79 14.26 -4.80
C ASP A 178 -2.74 14.22 -6.00
N LEU A 179 -3.87 13.55 -5.79
CA LEU A 179 -4.90 13.35 -6.79
C LEU A 179 -5.49 14.69 -7.21
N GLY A 180 -5.90 15.50 -6.24
CA GLY A 180 -6.61 16.77 -6.45
C GLY A 180 -5.75 17.76 -7.22
N LEU A 181 -4.46 17.84 -6.89
CA LEU A 181 -3.54 18.72 -7.60
C LEU A 181 -3.03 18.14 -8.92
N SER A 182 -3.18 16.85 -9.17
CA SER A 182 -2.53 16.13 -10.29
C SER A 182 -1.01 16.27 -10.26
N ASN A 183 -0.44 16.15 -9.07
CA ASN A 183 0.98 16.39 -8.85
C ASN A 183 1.61 15.25 -8.04
N PHE A 184 2.80 14.85 -8.45
CA PHE A 184 3.66 13.94 -7.70
C PHE A 184 4.83 14.74 -7.12
N SER A 185 4.87 14.90 -5.81
CA SER A 185 5.84 15.76 -5.13
C SER A 185 6.99 14.93 -4.55
N GLN A 186 8.20 15.47 -4.62
CA GLN A 186 9.35 14.98 -3.87
C GLN A 186 9.73 16.01 -2.81
N TYR A 187 9.74 15.58 -1.56
CA TYR A 187 10.30 16.31 -0.44
C TYR A 187 11.61 15.66 -0.01
N GLN A 188 12.55 16.46 0.48
CA GLN A 188 13.82 16.00 1.02
C GLN A 188 13.97 16.46 2.46
N LEU A 189 14.50 15.57 3.32
CA LEU A 189 14.82 15.92 4.70
C LEU A 189 15.92 16.98 4.73
N ALA A 190 15.61 18.15 5.27
CA ALA A 190 16.56 19.23 5.50
C ALA A 190 17.34 18.96 6.80
N ASN A 191 18.68 19.00 6.74
CA ASN A 191 19.55 18.66 7.86
C ASN A 191 19.47 19.66 9.03
N ALA A 192 19.14 20.92 8.77
CA ALA A 192 19.10 21.96 9.81
C ALA A 192 17.89 21.82 10.75
N ASP A 193 16.72 21.49 10.19
CA ASP A 193 15.45 21.52 10.94
C ASP A 193 14.82 20.14 11.15
N HIS A 194 15.44 19.07 10.63
CA HIS A 194 14.87 17.71 10.58
C HIS A 194 13.45 17.63 10.00
N LYS A 195 13.10 18.59 9.14
CA LYS A 195 11.82 18.69 8.42
C LYS A 195 11.99 18.36 6.95
N PHE A 196 10.95 17.81 6.35
CA PHE A 196 10.89 17.57 4.91
C PHE A 196 10.52 18.86 4.18
N GLN A 197 11.36 19.30 3.25
CA GLN A 197 11.12 20.49 2.43
C GLN A 197 10.89 20.08 0.98
N LEU A 198 10.03 20.83 0.28
CA LEU A 198 9.72 20.56 -1.12
C LEU A 198 11.01 20.68 -1.94
N LYS A 199 11.36 19.62 -2.67
CA LYS A 199 12.49 19.59 -3.58
C LYS A 199 12.06 19.75 -5.02
N ALA A 200 11.03 19.03 -5.42
CA ALA A 200 10.53 19.02 -6.80
C ALA A 200 9.06 18.65 -6.84
N ASN A 201 8.37 19.17 -7.85
CA ASN A 201 7.02 18.79 -8.24
C ASN A 201 7.05 18.24 -9.65
N TYR A 202 6.36 17.12 -9.86
CA TYR A 202 6.20 16.46 -11.14
C TYR A 202 4.71 16.48 -11.48
N GLU A 203 4.30 17.43 -12.31
CA GLU A 203 2.93 17.51 -12.79
C GLU A 203 2.61 16.28 -13.63
N VAL A 204 1.61 15.51 -13.19
CA VAL A 204 1.23 14.28 -13.88
C VAL A 204 0.35 14.67 -15.08
N PRO A 205 0.70 14.26 -16.31
CA PRO A 205 0.02 14.72 -17.51
C PRO A 205 -1.50 14.48 -17.49
N ASN A 206 -2.24 15.33 -18.21
CA ASN A 206 -3.68 15.16 -18.49
C ASN A 206 -4.58 15.09 -17.25
N ASN A 207 -4.20 15.76 -16.16
CA ASN A 207 -4.93 15.73 -14.88
C ASN A 207 -5.26 14.30 -14.42
N ALA A 208 -4.30 13.38 -14.56
CA ALA A 208 -4.53 11.96 -14.36
C ALA A 208 -4.94 11.57 -12.92
N GLY A 209 -4.66 12.44 -11.94
CA GLY A 209 -4.96 12.21 -10.53
C GLY A 209 -4.11 11.08 -9.94
N PRO A 210 -2.80 11.32 -9.64
CA PRO A 210 -1.93 10.30 -9.08
C PRO A 210 -2.45 9.86 -7.71
N ARG A 211 -2.53 8.55 -7.50
CA ARG A 211 -3.17 7.95 -6.33
C ARG A 211 -2.15 7.25 -5.43
N HIS A 212 -1.67 6.10 -5.88
CA HIS A 212 -0.64 5.30 -5.22
C HIS A 212 0.58 5.19 -6.15
N PHE A 213 1.71 4.75 -5.60
CA PHE A 213 2.92 4.55 -6.39
C PHE A 213 3.86 3.54 -5.78
N GLU A 214 4.71 2.96 -6.61
CA GLU A 214 5.77 2.03 -6.22
C GLU A 214 7.14 2.53 -6.65
N ILE A 215 8.14 2.39 -5.77
CA ILE A 215 9.52 2.79 -6.04
C ILE A 215 10.36 1.54 -6.22
N SER A 216 11.00 1.40 -7.38
CA SER A 216 11.94 0.30 -7.62
C SER A 216 13.03 0.23 -6.54
N LYS A 217 13.56 -0.97 -6.25
CA LYS A 217 14.53 -1.22 -5.15
C LYS A 217 15.69 -0.21 -5.03
N LYS A 218 16.19 0.30 -6.16
CA LYS A 218 17.31 1.27 -6.21
C LYS A 218 16.84 2.73 -6.46
N GLY A 219 15.54 2.96 -6.57
CA GLY A 219 14.94 4.27 -6.89
C GLY A 219 15.29 4.74 -8.30
N LYS A 220 15.52 3.82 -9.24
CA LYS A 220 15.79 4.16 -10.64
C LYS A 220 14.51 4.51 -11.39
N PHE A 221 13.42 3.88 -10.99
CA PHE A 221 12.08 4.06 -11.54
C PHE A 221 11.07 4.23 -10.41
N ILE A 222 10.06 5.06 -10.66
CA ILE A 222 8.85 5.21 -9.85
C ILE A 222 7.66 4.97 -10.79
N TYR A 223 6.72 4.14 -10.35
CA TYR A 223 5.49 3.82 -11.07
C TYR A 223 4.33 4.44 -10.32
N VAL A 224 3.63 5.38 -10.92
CA VAL A 224 2.52 6.11 -10.28
C VAL A 224 1.22 5.67 -10.95
N ILE A 225 0.32 5.07 -10.19
CA ILE A 225 -1.01 4.71 -10.68
C ILE A 225 -1.94 5.91 -10.54
N ASN A 226 -2.67 6.22 -11.61
CA ASN A 226 -3.47 7.42 -11.73
C ASN A 226 -4.96 7.07 -11.74
N GLU A 227 -5.70 7.60 -10.77
CA GLU A 227 -7.09 7.25 -10.51
C GLU A 227 -8.01 7.68 -11.64
N LEU A 228 -7.95 8.94 -12.07
CA LEU A 228 -9.04 9.57 -12.82
C LEU A 228 -9.11 9.15 -14.28
N ASN A 229 -7.99 8.70 -14.86
CA ASN A 229 -7.92 8.30 -16.26
C ASN A 229 -7.46 6.85 -16.48
N SER A 230 -7.38 6.04 -15.42
CA SER A 230 -6.98 4.63 -15.48
C SER A 230 -5.64 4.40 -16.21
N THR A 231 -4.59 5.10 -15.77
CA THR A 231 -3.24 4.97 -16.33
C THR A 231 -2.17 4.70 -15.28
N ILE A 232 -0.99 4.29 -15.72
CA ILE A 232 0.25 4.30 -14.95
C ILE A 232 1.25 5.21 -15.64
N SER A 233 1.78 6.18 -14.90
CA SER A 233 2.91 7.00 -15.33
C SER A 233 4.23 6.41 -14.81
N VAL A 234 5.23 6.32 -15.68
CA VAL A 234 6.57 5.84 -15.35
C VAL A 234 7.53 7.01 -15.29
N LEU A 235 8.16 7.18 -14.13
CA LEU A 235 9.20 8.18 -13.90
C LEU A 235 10.56 7.51 -13.83
N LYS A 236 11.53 8.00 -14.62
CA LYS A 236 12.91 7.52 -14.64
C LYS A 236 13.84 8.53 -13.98
N LYS A 237 14.64 8.05 -13.03
CA LYS A 237 15.63 8.86 -12.33
C LYS A 237 16.69 9.41 -13.29
N LYS A 238 16.92 10.72 -13.19
CA LYS A 238 18.07 11.44 -13.73
C LYS A 238 19.10 11.70 -12.61
N LYS A 239 20.03 12.62 -12.82
CA LYS A 239 21.05 12.98 -11.82
C LYS A 239 20.39 13.42 -10.50
N ASP A 240 19.53 14.44 -10.57
CA ASP A 240 18.90 15.07 -9.40
C ASP A 240 17.37 15.19 -9.47
N SER A 241 16.76 14.69 -10.56
CA SER A 241 15.33 14.74 -10.85
C SER A 241 14.80 13.40 -11.36
N TYR A 242 13.51 13.39 -11.74
CA TYR A 242 12.88 12.31 -12.48
C TYR A 242 12.20 12.88 -13.73
N ASP A 243 12.23 12.11 -14.82
CA ASP A 243 11.52 12.43 -16.06
C ASP A 243 10.38 11.42 -16.28
N PHE A 244 9.24 11.88 -16.77
CA PHE A 244 8.21 10.99 -17.30
C PHE A 244 8.71 10.34 -18.59
N VAL A 245 8.73 9.01 -18.63
CA VAL A 245 9.18 8.24 -19.81
C VAL A 245 8.07 7.42 -20.46
N GLN A 246 6.95 7.25 -19.77
CA GLN A 246 5.79 6.54 -20.30
C GLN A 246 4.52 6.92 -19.54
N ASN A 247 3.40 6.93 -20.25
CA ASN A 247 2.06 6.88 -19.66
C ASN A 247 1.27 5.80 -20.40
N ILE A 248 0.76 4.79 -19.69
CA ILE A 248 0.12 3.62 -20.29
C ILE A 248 -1.23 3.33 -19.63
N THR A 249 -2.23 2.95 -20.43
CA THR A 249 -3.55 2.53 -19.92
C THR A 249 -3.48 1.21 -19.16
N THR A 250 -4.30 1.10 -18.10
CA THR A 250 -4.53 -0.15 -17.37
C THR A 250 -5.73 -0.94 -17.93
N LEU A 251 -6.58 -0.31 -18.73
CA LEU A 251 -7.84 -0.88 -19.21
C LEU A 251 -7.65 -1.81 -20.39
N ASN A 252 -8.54 -2.80 -20.55
CA ASN A 252 -8.63 -3.61 -21.75
C ASN A 252 -8.97 -2.77 -22.99
N ALA A 253 -8.48 -3.25 -24.13
CA ALA A 253 -8.86 -2.66 -25.41
C ALA A 253 -10.38 -2.82 -25.58
N GLY A 254 -11.08 -1.71 -25.86
CA GLY A 254 -12.53 -1.70 -26.05
C GLY A 254 -13.38 -1.51 -24.79
N PHE A 255 -12.78 -1.39 -23.60
CA PHE A 255 -13.56 -0.97 -22.43
C PHE A 255 -13.92 0.51 -22.53
N ASP A 256 -15.21 0.82 -22.50
CA ASP A 256 -15.79 2.17 -22.66
C ASP A 256 -16.53 2.66 -21.39
N GLY A 257 -16.59 1.83 -20.35
CA GLY A 257 -17.19 2.17 -19.06
C GLY A 257 -16.35 3.15 -18.23
N LYS A 258 -16.92 3.62 -17.11
CA LYS A 258 -16.16 4.39 -16.12
C LYS A 258 -15.24 3.47 -15.35
N SER A 259 -13.97 3.87 -15.21
CA SER A 259 -13.00 3.15 -14.39
C SER A 259 -12.08 4.10 -13.63
N PHE A 260 -11.70 3.69 -12.43
CA PHE A 260 -10.81 4.40 -11.54
C PHE A 260 -9.75 3.46 -10.98
N CYS A 261 -8.47 3.71 -11.30
CA CYS A 261 -7.40 2.94 -10.69
C CYS A 261 -7.44 3.05 -9.16
N ALA A 262 -6.96 2.02 -8.45
CA ALA A 262 -6.80 2.07 -7.00
C ALA A 262 -5.36 1.77 -6.57
N ASP A 263 -4.93 0.53 -6.63
CA ASP A 263 -3.70 0.12 -5.97
C ASP A 263 -2.66 -0.39 -6.97
N ILE A 264 -1.40 -0.42 -6.53
CA ILE A 264 -0.25 -0.76 -7.38
C ILE A 264 0.82 -1.46 -6.55
N HIS A 265 1.30 -2.60 -7.04
CA HIS A 265 2.35 -3.37 -6.36
C HIS A 265 3.37 -3.93 -7.34
N LEU A 266 4.64 -3.89 -6.94
CA LEU A 266 5.73 -4.56 -7.62
C LEU A 266 5.84 -6.01 -7.15
N SER A 267 6.16 -6.93 -8.07
CA SER A 267 6.69 -8.23 -7.66
C SER A 267 7.99 -8.06 -6.89
N LYS A 268 8.31 -9.01 -6.00
CA LYS A 268 9.51 -8.96 -5.13
C LYS A 268 10.83 -8.86 -5.90
N ASP A 269 10.91 -9.47 -7.08
CA ASP A 269 12.04 -9.39 -8.01
C ASP A 269 11.99 -8.15 -8.93
N GLY A 270 10.91 -7.36 -8.83
CA GLY A 270 10.59 -6.17 -9.61
C GLY A 270 10.44 -6.43 -11.10
N GLN A 271 10.20 -7.68 -11.53
CA GLN A 271 10.01 -8.03 -12.95
C GLN A 271 8.61 -7.68 -13.45
N PHE A 272 7.64 -7.66 -12.54
CA PHE A 272 6.24 -7.40 -12.85
C PHE A 272 5.69 -6.28 -11.98
N LEU A 273 4.70 -5.59 -12.53
CA LEU A 273 3.91 -4.57 -11.85
C LEU A 273 2.43 -4.94 -12.04
N TYR A 274 1.66 -4.79 -10.97
CA TYR A 274 0.23 -5.05 -10.95
C TYR A 274 -0.49 -3.74 -10.63
N GLY A 275 -1.65 -3.48 -11.24
CA GLY A 275 -2.49 -2.33 -10.91
C GLY A 275 -3.97 -2.70 -10.93
N SER A 276 -4.77 -2.21 -9.97
CA SER A 276 -6.21 -2.50 -9.90
C SER A 276 -7.07 -1.39 -10.49
N ASN A 277 -8.17 -1.78 -11.15
CA ASN A 277 -9.18 -0.89 -11.75
C ASN A 277 -10.54 -1.11 -11.08
N ARG A 278 -11.12 -0.07 -10.48
CA ARG A 278 -12.51 -0.06 -9.98
C ARG A 278 -13.45 0.39 -11.09
N GLY A 279 -14.50 -0.37 -11.38
CA GLY A 279 -15.37 -0.15 -12.54
C GLY A 279 -15.15 -1.22 -13.60
N GLU A 280 -13.94 -1.30 -14.19
CA GLU A 280 -13.56 -2.49 -14.98
C GLU A 280 -13.43 -3.74 -14.08
N ASN A 281 -13.20 -3.54 -12.78
CA ASN A 281 -13.11 -4.58 -11.75
C ASN A 281 -12.07 -5.65 -12.12
N SER A 282 -10.84 -5.17 -12.35
CA SER A 282 -9.75 -5.99 -12.88
C SER A 282 -8.41 -5.70 -12.20
N ILE A 283 -7.47 -6.63 -12.35
CA ILE A 283 -6.02 -6.40 -12.18
C ILE A 283 -5.36 -6.38 -13.57
N ALA A 284 -4.64 -5.32 -13.87
CA ALA A 284 -3.74 -5.22 -15.02
C ALA A 284 -2.33 -5.67 -14.63
N VAL A 285 -1.72 -6.55 -15.42
CA VAL A 285 -0.39 -7.12 -15.22
C VAL A 285 0.57 -6.58 -16.28
N PHE A 286 1.69 -6.04 -15.83
CA PHE A 286 2.72 -5.48 -16.69
C PHE A 286 4.07 -6.17 -16.48
N LYS A 287 4.75 -6.45 -17.59
CA LYS A 287 6.18 -6.80 -17.57
C LYS A 287 7.02 -5.52 -17.62
N ILE A 288 8.03 -5.44 -16.76
CA ILE A 288 8.92 -4.29 -16.65
C ILE A 288 10.17 -4.51 -17.51
N ASN A 289 10.46 -3.58 -18.41
CA ASN A 289 11.77 -3.50 -19.05
C ASN A 289 12.80 -2.94 -18.05
N LYS A 290 13.72 -3.80 -17.59
CA LYS A 290 14.71 -3.45 -16.56
C LYS A 290 15.68 -2.32 -16.95
N LYS A 291 15.87 -2.05 -18.25
CA LYS A 291 16.83 -1.06 -18.74
C LYS A 291 16.26 0.36 -18.71
N ASN A 292 15.03 0.54 -19.19
CA ASN A 292 14.39 1.85 -19.31
C ASN A 292 13.22 2.08 -18.36
N GLY A 293 12.73 1.02 -17.69
CA GLY A 293 11.61 1.08 -16.74
C GLY A 293 10.25 1.00 -17.40
N GLU A 294 10.16 0.95 -18.72
CA GLU A 294 8.87 0.93 -19.42
C GLU A 294 8.10 -0.37 -19.15
N LEU A 295 6.78 -0.23 -19.15
CA LEU A 295 5.80 -1.25 -18.90
C LEU A 295 5.22 -1.76 -20.21
N GLN A 296 5.13 -3.08 -20.33
CA GLN A 296 4.33 -3.75 -21.36
C GLN A 296 3.15 -4.42 -20.66
N LYS A 297 1.91 -4.05 -20.99
CA LYS A 297 0.73 -4.74 -20.47
C LYS A 297 0.65 -6.13 -21.09
N THR A 298 0.48 -7.15 -20.26
CA THR A 298 0.56 -8.57 -20.67
C THR A 298 -0.69 -9.36 -20.29
N GLN A 299 -1.49 -8.87 -19.34
CA GLN A 299 -2.78 -9.46 -18.96
C GLN A 299 -3.64 -8.36 -18.34
N THR A 300 -4.96 -8.49 -18.48
CA THR A 300 -5.95 -7.86 -17.61
C THR A 300 -6.92 -8.96 -17.21
N LEU A 301 -7.18 -9.13 -15.91
CA LEU A 301 -8.00 -10.23 -15.39
C LEU A 301 -9.05 -9.68 -14.42
N SER A 302 -10.29 -10.18 -14.51
CA SER A 302 -11.35 -9.84 -13.55
C SER A 302 -10.97 -10.20 -12.11
N THR A 303 -11.35 -9.35 -11.15
CA THR A 303 -11.13 -9.60 -9.72
C THR A 303 -12.17 -10.53 -9.10
N ASN A 304 -13.14 -11.02 -9.87
CA ASN A 304 -14.26 -11.83 -9.39
C ASN A 304 -14.96 -11.17 -8.19
N GLY A 305 -15.21 -9.87 -8.33
CA GLY A 305 -15.87 -9.01 -7.36
C GLY A 305 -16.01 -7.59 -7.90
N ASP A 306 -16.51 -6.70 -7.06
CA ASP A 306 -16.75 -5.30 -7.38
C ASP A 306 -15.92 -4.38 -6.50
N TRP A 307 -15.34 -3.37 -7.14
CA TRP A 307 -14.58 -2.28 -6.51
C TRP A 307 -13.28 -2.76 -5.82
N PRO A 308 -12.31 -3.31 -6.57
CA PRO A 308 -11.01 -3.75 -6.03
C PRO A 308 -10.17 -2.57 -5.51
N ARG A 309 -10.37 -2.24 -4.24
CA ARG A 309 -9.85 -1.03 -3.57
C ARG A 309 -8.36 -1.18 -3.21
N ASN A 310 -7.92 -2.40 -2.92
CA ASN A 310 -6.56 -2.76 -2.55
C ASN A 310 -6.29 -4.23 -2.91
N PHE A 311 -5.03 -4.57 -3.12
CA PHE A 311 -4.60 -5.96 -3.22
C PHE A 311 -3.20 -6.12 -2.61
N THR A 312 -2.76 -7.35 -2.42
CA THR A 312 -1.41 -7.65 -1.93
C THR A 312 -0.87 -8.93 -2.55
N LEU A 313 0.45 -9.07 -2.63
CA LEU A 313 1.10 -10.33 -2.96
C LEU A 313 1.47 -11.10 -1.69
N SER A 314 1.34 -12.42 -1.72
CA SER A 314 1.85 -13.26 -0.65
C SER A 314 3.37 -13.09 -0.48
N PRO A 315 3.93 -13.29 0.73
CA PRO A 315 5.37 -13.05 0.98
C PRO A 315 6.33 -13.88 0.12
N ASP A 316 5.88 -15.04 -0.36
CA ASP A 316 6.58 -15.95 -1.28
C ASP A 316 6.36 -15.61 -2.77
N GLY A 317 5.43 -14.69 -3.06
CA GLY A 317 5.07 -14.20 -4.38
C GLY A 317 4.26 -15.18 -5.22
N ASN A 318 3.72 -16.25 -4.62
CA ASN A 318 2.95 -17.27 -5.33
C ASN A 318 1.47 -16.93 -5.48
N TYR A 319 0.96 -15.96 -4.72
CA TYR A 319 -0.44 -15.55 -4.74
C TYR A 319 -0.60 -14.03 -4.76
N LEU A 320 -1.72 -13.59 -5.31
CA LEU A 320 -2.21 -12.21 -5.25
C LEU A 320 -3.64 -12.25 -4.69
N LEU A 321 -3.89 -11.45 -3.67
CA LEU A 321 -5.19 -11.37 -2.99
C LEU A 321 -5.78 -9.98 -3.20
N VAL A 322 -7.06 -9.88 -3.55
CA VAL A 322 -7.75 -8.63 -3.90
C VAL A 322 -8.91 -8.36 -2.94
N ALA A 323 -8.92 -7.20 -2.30
CA ALA A 323 -10.03 -6.71 -1.50
C ALA A 323 -11.07 -6.02 -2.40
N ASN A 324 -12.17 -6.72 -2.71
CA ASN A 324 -13.29 -6.17 -3.45
C ASN A 324 -14.28 -5.53 -2.46
N GLN A 325 -14.25 -4.20 -2.38
CA GLN A 325 -14.93 -3.45 -1.33
C GLN A 325 -16.46 -3.59 -1.41
N ARG A 326 -17.04 -3.43 -2.61
CA ARG A 326 -18.50 -3.32 -2.78
C ARG A 326 -19.19 -4.67 -2.77
N SER A 327 -18.56 -5.68 -3.35
CA SER A 327 -19.05 -7.06 -3.32
C SER A 327 -18.68 -7.81 -2.04
N LYS A 328 -17.91 -7.19 -1.13
CA LYS A 328 -17.62 -7.71 0.22
C LYS A 328 -16.95 -9.09 0.18
N ASN A 329 -15.95 -9.24 -0.68
CA ASN A 329 -15.17 -10.47 -0.78
C ASN A 329 -13.68 -10.21 -1.01
N ILE A 330 -12.86 -11.18 -0.64
CA ILE A 330 -11.44 -11.24 -1.00
C ILE A 330 -11.29 -12.29 -2.11
N GLY A 331 -10.85 -11.87 -3.28
CA GLY A 331 -10.49 -12.79 -4.38
C GLY A 331 -9.04 -13.26 -4.26
N VAL A 332 -8.78 -14.55 -4.49
CA VAL A 332 -7.44 -15.14 -4.44
C VAL A 332 -7.04 -15.66 -5.82
N PHE A 333 -5.82 -15.31 -6.22
CA PHE A 333 -5.23 -15.66 -7.51
C PHE A 333 -3.88 -16.32 -7.30
N SER A 334 -3.58 -17.40 -8.04
CA SER A 334 -2.20 -17.88 -8.16
C SER A 334 -1.41 -16.97 -9.11
N VAL A 335 -0.13 -16.79 -8.84
CA VAL A 335 0.82 -16.02 -9.66
C VAL A 335 1.83 -16.97 -10.29
N ASP A 336 1.86 -17.03 -11.62
CA ASP A 336 3.00 -17.60 -12.32
C ASP A 336 4.17 -16.59 -12.24
N ARG A 337 5.14 -16.86 -11.36
CA ARG A 337 6.28 -15.97 -11.12
C ARG A 337 7.19 -15.77 -12.34
N LYS A 338 7.10 -16.62 -13.37
CA LYS A 338 7.91 -16.47 -14.59
C LYS A 338 7.27 -15.50 -15.57
N THR A 339 5.95 -15.44 -15.62
CA THR A 339 5.18 -14.65 -16.60
C THR A 339 4.47 -13.45 -15.96
N GLY A 340 4.29 -13.46 -14.64
CA GLY A 340 3.46 -12.52 -13.89
C GLY A 340 1.96 -12.84 -13.98
N TYR A 341 1.56 -13.88 -14.71
CA TYR A 341 0.15 -14.13 -14.98
C TYR A 341 -0.61 -14.59 -13.73
N LEU A 342 -1.84 -14.09 -13.64
CA LEU A 342 -2.80 -14.40 -12.61
C LEU A 342 -3.76 -15.48 -13.11
N THR A 343 -4.13 -16.40 -12.23
CA THR A 343 -5.23 -17.34 -12.43
C THR A 343 -6.11 -17.30 -11.20
N PHE A 344 -7.41 -17.06 -11.38
CA PHE A 344 -8.37 -17.04 -10.27
C PHE A 344 -8.47 -18.44 -9.65
N LEU A 345 -8.50 -18.50 -8.32
CA LEU A 345 -8.66 -19.74 -7.57
C LEU A 345 -10.00 -19.80 -6.87
N ASN A 346 -10.24 -18.86 -5.97
CA ASN A 346 -11.43 -18.79 -5.14
C ASN A 346 -11.66 -17.38 -4.60
N SER A 347 -12.77 -17.21 -3.89
CA SER A 347 -13.06 -15.99 -3.15
C SER A 347 -13.68 -16.33 -1.81
N LEU A 348 -13.48 -15.46 -0.82
CA LEU A 348 -14.05 -15.57 0.51
C LEU A 348 -14.79 -14.28 0.89
N ASP A 349 -15.98 -14.41 1.50
CA ASP A 349 -16.71 -13.26 2.04
C ASP A 349 -15.92 -12.54 3.13
N SER A 350 -15.88 -11.22 3.05
CA SER A 350 -15.14 -10.35 3.96
C SER A 350 -15.89 -9.03 4.17
N PRO A 351 -16.04 -8.54 5.41
CA PRO A 351 -16.78 -7.29 5.67
C PRO A 351 -16.08 -6.06 5.07
N THR A 352 -16.61 -5.55 3.96
CA THR A 352 -16.16 -4.31 3.27
C THR A 352 -14.63 -4.10 3.27
N PRO A 353 -13.85 -5.06 2.71
CA PRO A 353 -12.40 -5.06 2.82
C PRO A 353 -11.81 -3.91 2.00
N SER A 354 -10.78 -3.25 2.53
CA SER A 354 -10.15 -2.08 1.89
C SER A 354 -8.62 -2.07 1.95
N CYS A 355 -7.99 -2.90 2.79
CA CYS A 355 -6.53 -3.03 2.87
C CYS A 355 -6.14 -4.44 3.33
N LEU A 356 -5.23 -5.10 2.63
CA LEU A 356 -4.74 -6.45 2.91
C LEU A 356 -3.25 -6.40 3.28
N LEU A 357 -2.88 -6.97 4.42
CA LEU A 357 -1.51 -6.89 4.95
C LEU A 357 -1.07 -8.19 5.61
N PHE A 358 0.07 -8.73 5.17
CA PHE A 358 0.70 -9.95 5.72
C PHE A 358 1.67 -9.67 6.86
#